data_AF-A0A973H9W6-F1
#
_entry.id   AF-A0A973H9W6-F1
#
_cell.length_a   1.000
_cell.length_b   1.000
_cell.length_c   1.000
_cell.angle_alpha   90.00
_cell.angle_beta   90.00
_cell.angle_gamma   90.00
#
_symmetry.space_group_name_H-M   'P 1'
#
loop_
_entity.id
_entity.type
_entity.pdbx_description
1 polymer ?
#
loop_
_entity_poly.entity_id
_entity_poly.type
_entity_poly.pdbx_seq_one_letter_code
_entity_poly.pdbx_strand_id
1 'polypeptide(L)'
;MNIFNNQSGQGLIECLLALTLLVVITVSLSRLLVPAIDDHSNSLKLSRQVTWERLRNPEKTHLSGRYRLNSYFGRLIEPIDRLVPVNLERDNLRVTNLREINTHHMVRLTDSWETKEQEGLVSRPAALVVNNALGHPIMRTVQNGIGFIFLAKELKADSLIFGHIDSNVVPDNALIER
;
A
#
# COMPACT_ATOMS: atom_id res chain seq x y z
N MET A 1 -41.54 -72.49 -8.20
CA MET A 1 -41.66 -71.51 -7.11
C MET A 1 -40.33 -71.47 -6.38
N ASN A 2 -39.47 -70.49 -6.72
CA ASN A 2 -38.24 -70.20 -5.98
C ASN A 2 -37.98 -68.70 -6.10
N ILE A 3 -38.56 -67.93 -5.17
CA ILE A 3 -38.48 -66.46 -5.11
C ILE A 3 -37.52 -66.04 -3.97
N PHE A 4 -36.67 -66.96 -3.50
CA PHE A 4 -35.68 -66.70 -2.47
C PHE A 4 -34.28 -66.66 -3.11
N ASN A 5 -33.85 -65.50 -3.63
CA ASN A 5 -32.46 -65.01 -3.51
C ASN A 5 -32.14 -63.66 -4.20
N ASN A 6 -33.11 -62.98 -4.84
CA ASN A 6 -32.77 -61.77 -5.63
C ASN A 6 -32.43 -60.55 -4.77
N GLN A 7 -32.98 -60.45 -3.55
CA GLN A 7 -32.75 -59.31 -2.66
C GLN A 7 -31.34 -59.30 -2.05
N SER A 8 -30.79 -60.46 -1.71
CA SER A 8 -29.42 -60.58 -1.17
C SER A 8 -28.36 -60.23 -2.21
N GLY A 9 -28.57 -60.63 -3.48
CA GLY A 9 -27.67 -60.30 -4.60
C GLY A 9 -27.71 -58.81 -4.97
N GLN A 10 -28.90 -58.21 -4.95
CA GLN A 10 -29.08 -56.78 -5.19
C GLN A 10 -28.40 -55.94 -4.08
N GLY A 11 -28.57 -56.31 -2.81
CA GLY A 11 -27.92 -55.61 -1.69
C GLY A 11 -26.39 -55.66 -1.74
N LEU A 12 -25.80 -56.76 -2.22
CA LEU A 12 -24.35 -56.87 -2.43
C LEU A 12 -23.86 -55.93 -3.54
N ILE A 13 -24.60 -55.82 -4.64
CA ILE A 13 -24.26 -54.92 -5.75
C ILE A 13 -24.38 -53.46 -5.32
N GLU A 14 -25.44 -53.10 -4.60
CA GLU A 14 -25.63 -51.73 -4.07
C GLU A 14 -24.53 -51.36 -3.07
N CYS A 15 -24.12 -52.29 -2.21
CA CYS A 15 -23.00 -52.10 -1.28
C CYS A 15 -21.69 -51.88 -2.04
N LEU A 16 -21.42 -52.68 -3.08
CA LEU A 16 -20.21 -52.55 -3.90
C LEU A 16 -20.19 -51.22 -4.65
N LEU A 17 -21.33 -50.78 -5.22
CA LEU A 17 -21.47 -49.48 -5.85
C LEU A 17 -21.24 -48.33 -4.86
N ALA A 18 -21.87 -48.38 -3.67
CA ALA A 18 -21.67 -47.38 -2.63
C ALA A 18 -20.20 -47.30 -2.18
N LEU A 19 -19.52 -48.45 -2.06
CA LEU A 19 -18.11 -48.51 -1.67
C LEU A 19 -17.19 -47.94 -2.76
N THR A 20 -17.47 -48.24 -4.04
CA THR A 20 -16.71 -47.63 -5.15
C THR A 20 -16.90 -46.11 -5.19
N LEU A 21 -18.12 -45.62 -4.98
CA LEU A 21 -18.39 -44.18 -4.91
C LEU A 21 -17.66 -43.52 -3.74
N LEU A 22 -17.68 -44.14 -2.57
CA LEU A 22 -16.95 -43.66 -1.39
C LEU A 22 -15.44 -43.56 -1.67
N VAL A 23 -14.86 -44.57 -2.33
CA VAL A 23 -13.45 -44.57 -2.71
C VAL A 23 -13.16 -43.42 -3.68
N VAL A 24 -13.98 -43.23 -4.72
CA VAL A 24 -13.81 -42.13 -5.68
C VAL A 24 -13.86 -40.77 -4.98
N ILE A 25 -14.84 -40.55 -4.08
CA ILE A 25 -14.96 -39.31 -3.31
C ILE A 25 -13.71 -39.09 -2.44
N THR A 26 -13.26 -40.13 -1.74
CA THR A 26 -12.10 -40.05 -0.83
C THR A 26 -10.81 -39.74 -1.58
N VAL A 27 -10.61 -40.39 -2.74
CA VAL A 27 -9.46 -40.14 -3.62
C VAL A 27 -9.53 -38.73 -4.22
N SER A 28 -10.71 -38.28 -4.66
CA SER A 28 -10.90 -36.92 -5.17
C SER A 28 -10.62 -35.87 -4.09
N LEU A 29 -11.09 -36.10 -2.86
CA LEU A 29 -10.85 -35.21 -1.74
C LEU A 29 -9.35 -35.08 -1.44
N SER A 30 -8.67 -36.22 -1.31
CA SER A 30 -7.25 -36.27 -0.97
C SER A 30 -6.31 -35.77 -2.08
N ARG A 31 -6.64 -36.02 -3.35
CA ARG A 31 -5.76 -35.67 -4.48
C ARG A 31 -6.05 -34.32 -5.12
N LEU A 32 -7.28 -33.83 -5.03
CA LEU A 32 -7.69 -32.59 -5.69
C LEU A 32 -8.02 -31.50 -4.68
N LEU A 33 -8.91 -31.78 -3.73
CA LEU A 33 -9.43 -30.74 -2.85
C LEU A 33 -8.40 -30.31 -1.79
N VAL A 34 -7.77 -31.27 -1.11
CA VAL A 34 -6.79 -30.97 -0.05
C VAL A 34 -5.60 -30.17 -0.60
N PRO A 35 -4.92 -30.59 -1.69
CA PRO A 35 -3.81 -29.82 -2.25
C PRO A 35 -4.25 -28.44 -2.75
N ALA A 36 -5.44 -28.33 -3.38
CA ALA A 36 -5.95 -27.04 -3.84
C ALA A 36 -6.21 -26.07 -2.67
N ILE A 37 -6.72 -26.56 -1.53
CA ILE A 37 -6.92 -25.75 -0.33
C ILE A 37 -5.56 -25.32 0.24
N ASP A 38 -4.57 -26.22 0.28
CA ASP A 38 -3.25 -25.91 0.78
C ASP A 38 -2.54 -24.86 -0.09
N ASP A 39 -2.59 -25.00 -1.41
CA ASP A 39 -2.04 -24.03 -2.36
C ASP A 39 -2.73 -22.67 -2.22
N HIS A 40 -4.05 -22.66 -2.05
CA HIS A 40 -4.81 -21.44 -1.83
C HIS A 40 -4.48 -20.77 -0.49
N SER A 41 -4.32 -21.55 0.56
CA SER A 41 -3.94 -21.08 1.90
C SER A 41 -2.52 -20.51 1.91
N ASN A 42 -1.59 -21.20 1.24
CA ASN A 42 -0.19 -20.78 1.14
C ASN A 42 -0.05 -19.50 0.33
N SER A 43 -0.73 -19.39 -0.81
CA SER A 43 -0.72 -18.17 -1.62
C SER A 43 -1.35 -16.98 -0.89
N LEU A 44 -2.44 -17.20 -0.12
CA LEU A 44 -3.05 -16.16 0.71
C LEU A 44 -2.09 -15.69 1.82
N LYS A 45 -1.41 -16.62 2.50
CA LYS A 45 -0.40 -16.31 3.53
C LYS A 45 0.74 -15.49 2.95
N LEU A 46 1.24 -15.89 1.77
CA LEU A 46 2.31 -15.17 1.07
C LEU A 46 1.85 -13.76 0.67
N SER A 47 0.69 -13.63 0.04
CA SER A 47 0.10 -12.34 -0.33
C SER A 47 0.00 -11.40 0.87
N ARG A 48 -0.47 -11.93 2.01
CA ARG A 48 -0.56 -11.18 3.27
C ARG A 48 0.82 -10.76 3.75
N GLN A 49 1.75 -11.69 3.85
CA GLN A 49 3.09 -11.43 4.34
C GLN A 49 3.76 -10.29 3.54
N VAL A 50 3.83 -10.42 2.22
CA VAL A 50 4.52 -9.45 1.37
C VAL A 50 3.83 -8.07 1.36
N THR A 51 2.49 -8.05 1.47
CA THR A 51 1.74 -6.78 1.55
C THR A 51 2.03 -6.05 2.86
N TRP A 52 2.08 -6.77 3.98
CA TRP A 52 2.18 -6.21 5.33
C TRP A 52 3.62 -6.07 5.85
N GLU A 53 4.61 -6.65 5.17
CA GLU A 53 6.03 -6.45 5.46
C GLU A 53 6.39 -4.97 5.53
N ARG A 54 7.24 -4.61 6.51
CA ARG A 54 7.69 -3.23 6.72
C ARG A 54 8.44 -2.73 5.49
N LEU A 55 9.42 -3.51 5.05
CA LEU A 55 10.19 -3.24 3.84
C LEU A 55 9.46 -3.80 2.62
N ARG A 56 9.46 -3.03 1.53
CA ARG A 56 8.81 -3.43 0.28
C ARG A 56 9.74 -4.37 -0.48
N ASN A 57 9.27 -5.56 -0.82
CA ASN A 57 9.92 -6.39 -1.83
C ASN A 57 9.46 -5.97 -3.25
N PRO A 58 10.35 -5.42 -4.10
CA PRO A 58 9.99 -4.89 -5.42
C PRO A 58 9.64 -5.98 -6.45
N GLU A 59 10.09 -7.22 -6.25
CA GLU A 59 9.77 -8.34 -7.15
C GLU A 59 8.32 -8.76 -6.99
N LYS A 60 7.89 -8.86 -5.72
CA LYS A 60 6.57 -9.37 -5.33
C LYS A 60 5.51 -8.28 -5.21
N THR A 61 5.90 -7.00 -5.11
CA THR A 61 4.95 -5.87 -4.99
C THR A 61 5.39 -4.65 -5.78
N HIS A 62 4.40 -3.94 -6.31
CA HIS A 62 4.59 -2.66 -6.99
C HIS A 62 3.75 -1.58 -6.31
N LEU A 63 4.11 -0.32 -6.55
CA LEU A 63 3.33 0.83 -6.11
C LEU A 63 2.38 1.28 -7.22
N SER A 64 1.23 1.80 -6.83
CA SER A 64 0.18 2.26 -7.71
C SER A 64 -0.51 3.48 -7.14
N GLY A 65 -0.93 4.40 -8.00
CA GLY A 65 -1.85 5.48 -7.66
C GLY A 65 -3.31 5.17 -8.02
N ARG A 66 -3.64 3.93 -8.39
CA ARG A 66 -4.96 3.57 -8.93
C ARG A 66 -6.01 3.36 -7.84
N TYR A 67 -6.34 4.41 -7.10
CA TYR A 67 -7.46 4.42 -6.16
C TYR A 67 -8.22 5.75 -6.24
N ARG A 68 -9.53 5.70 -5.96
CA ARG A 68 -10.46 6.83 -6.17
C ARG A 68 -9.98 8.11 -5.49
N LEU A 69 -9.49 8.01 -4.25
CA LEU A 69 -9.01 9.14 -3.47
C LEU A 69 -7.72 9.76 -4.03
N ASN A 70 -6.87 9.01 -4.74
CA ASN A 70 -5.64 9.56 -5.30
C ASN A 70 -5.91 10.69 -6.29
N SER A 71 -6.94 10.51 -7.12
CA SER A 71 -7.33 11.51 -8.12
C SER A 71 -7.75 12.85 -7.49
N TYR A 72 -8.35 12.81 -6.30
CA TYR A 72 -8.73 13.99 -5.53
C TYR A 72 -7.53 14.57 -4.77
N PHE A 73 -6.73 13.70 -4.15
CA PHE A 73 -5.53 14.08 -3.41
C PHE A 73 -4.53 14.81 -4.32
N GLY A 74 -4.30 14.32 -5.53
CA GLY A 74 -3.45 14.98 -6.52
C GLY A 74 -3.91 16.40 -6.85
N ARG A 75 -5.22 16.64 -7.02
CA ARG A 75 -5.75 17.99 -7.30
C ARG A 75 -5.57 18.96 -6.14
N LEU A 76 -5.63 18.48 -4.90
CA LEU A 76 -5.48 19.30 -3.70
C LEU A 76 -4.01 19.56 -3.35
N ILE A 77 -3.16 18.55 -3.50
CA ILE A 77 -1.76 18.61 -3.11
C ILE A 77 -0.90 19.26 -4.19
N GLU A 78 -1.21 19.12 -5.48
CA GLU A 78 -0.35 19.69 -6.54
C GLU A 78 -0.06 21.19 -6.39
N PRO A 79 -1.03 22.05 -6.04
CA PRO A 79 -0.75 23.46 -5.78
C PRO A 79 0.13 23.65 -4.54
N ILE A 80 -0.08 22.85 -3.50
CA ILE A 80 0.66 22.90 -2.24
C ILE A 80 2.10 22.45 -2.46
N ASP A 81 2.31 21.39 -3.24
CA ASP A 81 3.62 20.81 -3.56
C ASP A 81 4.47 21.74 -4.44
N ARG A 82 3.82 22.58 -5.26
CA ARG A 82 4.48 23.68 -6.00
C ARG A 82 4.91 24.84 -5.10
N LEU A 83 4.20 25.06 -3.99
CA LEU A 83 4.50 26.12 -3.03
C LEU A 83 5.51 25.67 -1.98
N VAL A 84 5.42 24.41 -1.58
CA VAL A 84 6.25 23.78 -0.57
C VAL A 84 6.75 22.47 -1.19
N PRO A 85 8.02 22.37 -1.61
CA PRO A 85 8.54 21.22 -2.35
C PRO A 85 8.74 20.00 -1.43
N VAL A 86 7.64 19.48 -0.87
CA VAL A 86 7.63 18.31 0.01
C VAL A 86 7.74 17.02 -0.82
N ASN A 87 7.37 17.06 -2.10
CA ASN A 87 7.40 15.96 -3.06
C ASN A 87 6.68 14.72 -2.51
N LEU A 88 5.39 14.91 -2.19
CA LEU A 88 4.54 13.86 -1.63
C LEU A 88 4.23 12.80 -2.70
N GLU A 89 4.75 11.59 -2.50
CA GLU A 89 4.55 10.47 -3.42
C GLU A 89 3.06 10.10 -3.52
N ARG A 90 2.50 10.21 -4.73
CA ARG A 90 1.07 9.90 -5.02
C ARG A 90 0.82 8.42 -5.24
N ASP A 91 1.84 7.68 -5.67
CA ASP A 91 1.77 6.25 -5.90
C ASP A 91 2.07 5.51 -4.60
N ASN A 92 1.14 5.59 -3.64
CA ASN A 92 1.31 5.02 -2.30
C ASN A 92 0.47 3.76 -2.05
N LEU A 93 -0.24 3.24 -3.05
CA LEU A 93 -0.93 1.96 -2.95
C LEU A 93 0.06 0.85 -3.28
N ARG A 94 0.51 0.11 -2.28
CA ARG A 94 1.26 -1.13 -2.49
C ARG A 94 0.30 -2.22 -2.95
N VAL A 95 0.62 -2.86 -4.07
CA VAL A 95 -0.17 -3.91 -4.70
C VAL A 95 0.71 -5.14 -4.96
N THR A 96 0.15 -6.31 -4.71
CA THR A 96 0.76 -7.61 -5.03
C THR A 96 0.97 -7.78 -6.54
N ASN A 97 2.11 -8.33 -6.93
CA ASN A 97 2.41 -8.63 -8.33
C ASN A 97 1.81 -9.98 -8.72
N LEU A 98 0.81 -9.96 -9.62
CA LEU A 98 0.08 -11.16 -10.04
C LEU A 98 0.92 -12.15 -10.83
N ARG A 99 2.05 -11.72 -11.38
CA ARG A 99 2.98 -12.63 -12.06
C ARG A 99 3.66 -13.57 -11.07
N GLU A 100 3.86 -13.09 -9.84
CA GLU A 100 4.54 -13.82 -8.76
C GLU A 100 3.55 -14.46 -7.77
N ILE A 101 2.43 -13.78 -7.50
CA ILE A 101 1.39 -14.20 -6.55
C ILE A 101 0.06 -14.26 -7.32
N ASN A 102 -0.19 -15.40 -7.95
CA ASN A 102 -1.17 -15.54 -9.03
C ASN A 102 -2.65 -15.57 -8.58
N THR A 103 -2.94 -15.61 -7.29
CA THR A 103 -4.29 -15.94 -6.78
C THR A 103 -4.96 -14.87 -5.94
N HIS A 104 -4.22 -14.09 -5.14
CA HIS A 104 -4.83 -13.15 -4.20
C HIS A 104 -4.32 -11.73 -4.43
N HIS A 105 -5.23 -10.87 -4.85
CA HIS A 105 -4.99 -9.44 -4.90
C HIS A 105 -5.12 -8.85 -3.50
N MET A 106 -3.98 -8.52 -2.88
CA MET A 106 -3.94 -7.69 -1.69
C MET A 106 -3.32 -6.33 -1.98
N VAL A 107 -3.85 -5.32 -1.30
CA VAL A 107 -3.41 -3.94 -1.38
C VAL A 107 -3.25 -3.35 0.01
N ARG A 108 -2.29 -2.43 0.15
CA ARG A 108 -2.06 -1.65 1.37
C ARG A 108 -1.73 -0.22 0.99
N LEU A 109 -2.39 0.74 1.63
CA LEU A 109 -1.94 2.14 1.60
C LEU A 109 -0.69 2.23 2.47
N THR A 110 0.40 2.68 1.87
CA THR A 110 1.66 2.91 2.59
C THR A 110 1.82 4.39 2.85
N ASP A 111 2.39 4.73 4.01
CA ASP A 111 2.75 6.09 4.36
C ASP A 111 4.09 6.46 3.69
N SER A 112 4.14 6.40 2.35
CA SER A 112 5.35 6.60 1.54
C SER A 112 5.92 8.02 1.60
N TRP A 113 5.43 8.88 2.49
CA TRP A 113 5.90 10.26 2.64
C TRP A 113 7.25 10.34 3.36
N GLU A 114 7.71 9.24 3.93
CA GLU A 114 9.06 9.11 4.43
C GLU A 114 10.09 9.16 3.29
N THR A 115 10.99 10.12 3.34
CA THR A 115 12.13 10.18 2.42
C THR A 115 13.09 9.02 2.66
N LYS A 116 13.65 8.49 1.57
CA LYS A 116 14.65 7.40 1.60
C LYS A 116 16.08 7.91 1.49
N GLU A 117 16.23 9.20 1.21
CA GLU A 117 17.52 9.87 0.99
C GLU A 117 17.79 10.85 2.12
N GLN A 118 19.05 10.91 2.55
CA GLN A 118 19.52 11.77 3.64
C GLN A 118 19.24 13.25 3.35
N GLU A 119 19.39 13.69 2.10
CA GLU A 119 19.04 15.05 1.68
C GLU A 119 17.56 15.35 1.91
N GLY A 120 16.67 14.40 1.64
CA GLY A 120 15.24 14.54 1.88
C GLY A 120 14.86 14.55 3.37
N LEU A 121 15.66 13.94 4.25
CA LEU A 121 15.41 13.95 5.71
C LEU A 121 15.58 15.35 6.31
N VAL A 122 16.44 16.16 5.69
CA VAL A 122 16.69 17.55 6.09
C VAL A 122 15.78 18.51 5.33
N SER A 123 15.71 18.39 4.00
CA SER A 123 15.04 19.36 3.14
C SER A 123 13.51 19.33 3.26
N ARG A 124 12.86 18.16 3.41
CA ARG A 124 11.39 18.07 3.47
C ARG A 124 10.81 18.69 4.75
N PRO A 125 11.30 18.37 5.97
CA PRO A 125 10.82 19.03 7.18
C PRO A 125 11.12 20.53 7.14
N ALA A 126 12.29 20.93 6.64
CA ALA A 126 12.66 22.34 6.50
C ALA A 126 11.69 23.10 5.58
N ALA A 127 11.20 22.48 4.51
CA ALA A 127 10.19 23.09 3.63
C ALA A 127 8.84 23.28 4.34
N LEU A 128 8.45 22.37 5.23
CA LEU A 128 7.20 22.47 6.01
C LEU A 128 7.24 23.54 7.11
N VAL A 129 8.42 24.03 7.46
CA VAL A 129 8.53 25.18 8.35
C VAL A 129 8.12 26.42 7.58
N VAL A 130 7.02 27.03 8.04
CA VAL A 130 6.42 28.27 7.54
C VAL A 130 7.50 29.32 7.21
N ASN A 131 8.50 29.50 8.07
CA ASN A 131 9.62 30.43 7.87
C ASN A 131 10.43 30.19 6.58
N ASN A 132 10.71 28.94 6.21
CA ASN A 132 11.50 28.59 5.04
C ASN A 132 10.63 28.56 3.77
N ALA A 133 9.38 28.09 3.89
CA ALA A 133 8.38 28.18 2.82
C ALA A 133 8.10 29.64 2.40
N LEU A 134 8.11 30.57 3.35
CA LEU A 134 7.91 32.01 3.11
C LEU A 134 9.12 32.70 2.44
N GLY A 135 10.30 32.06 2.45
CA GLY A 135 11.49 32.53 1.74
C GLY A 135 11.47 32.28 0.23
N HIS A 136 10.58 31.41 -0.25
CA HIS A 136 10.51 31.06 -1.67
C HIS A 136 9.97 32.22 -2.53
N PRO A 137 10.46 32.42 -3.78
CA PRO A 137 10.06 33.54 -4.65
C PRO A 137 8.55 33.68 -4.88
N ILE A 138 7.84 32.55 -4.88
CA ILE A 138 6.38 32.50 -5.07
C ILE A 138 5.66 33.05 -3.84
N MET A 139 6.16 32.77 -2.64
CA MET A 139 5.53 33.21 -1.41
C MET A 139 5.74 34.71 -1.16
N ARG A 140 6.86 35.27 -1.63
CA ARG A 140 7.04 36.74 -1.76
C ARG A 140 5.97 37.37 -2.67
N THR A 141 5.55 36.67 -3.71
CA THR A 141 4.48 37.15 -4.62
C THR A 141 3.11 37.14 -3.93
N VAL A 142 2.82 36.09 -3.16
CA VAL A 142 1.59 36.01 -2.33
C VAL A 142 1.59 37.07 -1.23
N GLN A 143 2.69 37.24 -0.50
CA GLN A 143 2.85 38.30 0.51
C GLN A 143 2.67 39.70 -0.08
N ASN A 144 3.23 39.96 -1.27
CA ASN A 144 3.06 41.23 -1.96
C ASN A 144 1.62 41.46 -2.44
N GLY A 145 0.89 40.40 -2.80
CA GLY A 145 -0.53 40.47 -3.14
C GLY A 145 -1.43 40.73 -1.93
N ILE A 146 -1.20 40.04 -0.81
CA ILE A 146 -1.93 40.25 0.46
C ILE A 146 -1.62 41.62 1.06
N GLY A 147 -0.36 42.09 0.94
CA GLY A 147 0.05 43.43 1.36
C GLY A 147 -0.61 44.58 0.59
N PHE A 148 -1.31 44.29 -0.51
CA PHE A 148 -2.14 45.25 -1.25
C PHE A 148 -3.54 45.42 -0.62
N ILE A 149 -3.99 44.46 0.20
CA ILE A 149 -5.27 44.53 0.94
C ILE A 149 -5.02 45.25 2.27
N PHE A 150 -5.86 46.24 2.55
CA PHE A 150 -5.61 47.43 3.37
C PHE A 150 -5.46 47.25 4.91
N LEU A 151 -4.97 46.10 5.42
CA LEU A 151 -4.82 45.88 6.87
C LEU A 151 -3.54 45.15 7.33
N ALA A 152 -2.50 45.05 6.49
CA ALA A 152 -1.32 44.26 6.84
C ALA A 152 0.02 44.87 6.38
N LYS A 153 0.24 46.18 6.61
CA LYS A 153 1.54 46.83 6.33
C LYS A 153 2.73 46.17 7.05
N GLU A 154 2.47 45.46 8.15
CA GLU A 154 3.47 44.73 8.95
C GLU A 154 3.82 43.33 8.40
N LEU A 155 3.08 42.82 7.41
CA LEU A 155 3.36 41.53 6.75
C LEU A 155 4.24 41.66 5.49
N LYS A 156 4.79 42.85 5.22
CA LYS A 156 5.71 43.06 4.09
C LYS A 156 6.98 42.22 4.28
N ALA A 157 7.47 41.65 3.17
CA ALA A 157 8.66 40.78 3.13
C ALA A 157 9.93 41.39 3.75
N ASP A 158 10.02 42.73 3.83
CA ASP A 158 11.16 43.46 4.40
C ASP A 158 11.10 43.59 5.94
N SER A 159 9.99 43.23 6.59
CA SER A 159 9.79 43.41 8.05
C SER A 159 9.74 42.12 8.85
N LEU A 160 9.69 40.95 8.20
CA LEU A 160 9.64 39.66 8.90
C LEU A 160 10.94 38.86 8.68
N ILE A 161 11.84 38.96 9.67
CA ILE A 161 13.04 38.13 9.75
C ILE A 161 12.66 36.83 10.46
N PHE A 162 12.52 35.78 9.66
CA PHE A 162 12.19 34.45 10.14
C PHE A 162 13.43 33.75 10.69
N GLY A 163 13.37 33.27 11.94
CA GLY A 163 14.48 32.67 12.67
C GLY A 163 15.10 31.43 12.01
N HIS A 164 16.41 31.28 12.22
CA HIS A 164 17.26 30.18 11.73
C HIS A 164 16.86 28.84 12.36
N ILE A 165 16.75 27.80 11.54
CA ILE A 165 16.55 26.42 11.99
C ILE A 165 17.79 25.64 11.59
N ASP A 166 18.37 24.97 12.57
CA ASP A 166 19.57 24.16 12.41
C ASP A 166 19.28 22.99 11.47
N SER A 167 20.08 22.83 10.42
CA SER A 167 19.88 21.81 9.39
C SER A 167 20.25 20.40 9.85
N ASN A 168 20.77 20.27 11.08
CA ASN A 168 21.41 19.04 11.56
C ASN A 168 20.66 18.38 12.73
N VAL A 169 19.32 18.29 12.62
CA VAL A 169 18.47 17.66 13.65
C VAL A 169 18.12 16.20 13.34
N VAL A 170 18.66 15.65 12.25
CA VAL A 170 18.43 14.25 11.86
C VAL A 170 19.33 13.36 12.74
N PRO A 171 18.76 12.51 13.62
CA PRO A 171 19.58 11.66 14.47
C PRO A 171 20.31 10.62 13.60
N ASP A 172 21.57 10.33 13.96
CA ASP A 172 22.48 9.47 13.16
C ASP A 172 21.90 8.08 12.85
N ASN A 173 21.00 7.59 13.71
CA ASN A 173 20.33 6.31 13.54
C ASN A 173 19.16 6.32 12.54
N ALA A 174 18.73 7.48 12.03
CA ALA A 174 17.64 7.59 11.06
C ALA A 174 17.96 6.89 9.72
N LEU A 175 19.26 6.68 9.44
CA LEU A 175 19.77 6.02 8.24
C LEU A 175 20.20 4.56 8.49
N ILE A 176 20.25 4.11 9.75
CA ILE A 176 20.92 2.86 10.14
C ILE A 176 19.99 1.63 10.07
N GLU A 177 18.68 1.79 9.92
CA GLU A 177 17.77 0.65 9.71
C GLU A 177 16.82 0.89 8.53
N ARG A 178 17.25 0.60 7.29
CA ARG A 178 16.36 0.23 6.18
C ARG A 178 17.02 -0.75 5.21
#